data_AF-A0AAU2GQM3-F1
#
_entry.id   AF-A0AAU2GQM3-F1
#
_cell.length_a   1.000
_cell.length_b   1.000
_cell.length_c   1.000
_cell.angle_alpha   90.00
_cell.angle_beta   90.00
_cell.angle_gamma   90.00
#
_symmetry.space_group_name_H-M   'P 1'
#
loop_
_entity.id
_entity.type
_entity.pdbx_description
1 polymer ?
#
loop_
_entity_poly.entity_id
_entity_poly.type
_entity_poly.pdbx_seq_one_letter_code
_entity_poly.pdbx_strand_id
1 'polypeptide(L)'
;MVLPLAVSALVAGSAGTSVASPGTGPTAVVSMGDSYISGEAGRWKGNSLTNSGNRTGTDRAWVSGSTYDPAKVYGATAGGCDRSDTAEVKSAGAIADVAVNLACSGAISENVFRASNGGVPFKGEAPQADQLAAVAAANNVKVIALSIGGNDLGFADIIKDCALDFVLWNSYCYDDQQSGVDEKIDGAMANVGKSVDEIRAVMRAAGYGDSSYRIVLQSYPSPIPRGAENRYTQSDWSRLNTGGCPFWNRDSDWARDSLVPQIAGRLKGVAAAKGVQFLDLRDMLQGREVCAKASKQVSTSAPASAKTSEWARWIDSSETQGPVQESMHPNYFGQLAVGRCLALAVAQPANSASSCKNTAGADQTGMFLTPAP
;
A
#
# COMPACT_ATOMS: atom_id res chain seq x y z
N MET A 1 41.73 -60.83 39.63
CA MET A 1 41.76 -60.19 38.30
C MET A 1 40.42 -59.51 38.10
N VAL A 2 40.36 -58.18 38.29
CA VAL A 2 39.13 -57.38 38.14
C VAL A 2 39.45 -56.31 37.10
N LEU A 3 38.80 -56.37 35.94
CA LEU A 3 38.90 -55.33 34.90
C LEU A 3 37.89 -54.22 35.22
N PRO A 4 38.25 -52.93 35.10
CA PRO A 4 37.27 -51.85 35.16
C PRO A 4 36.64 -51.63 33.77
N LEU A 5 35.32 -51.55 33.72
CA LEU A 5 34.58 -51.05 32.56
C LEU A 5 34.73 -49.53 32.48
N ALA A 6 35.29 -49.02 31.39
CA ALA A 6 35.25 -47.61 31.04
C ALA A 6 33.97 -47.31 30.26
N VAL A 7 33.08 -46.50 30.84
CA VAL A 7 31.89 -45.97 30.15
C VAL A 7 32.30 -44.69 29.45
N SER A 8 32.34 -44.71 28.12
CA SER A 8 32.51 -43.51 27.30
C SER A 8 31.14 -42.86 27.07
N ALA A 9 30.91 -41.69 27.68
CA ALA A 9 29.74 -40.88 27.38
C ALA A 9 29.96 -40.11 26.07
N LEU A 10 29.23 -40.48 25.01
CA LEU A 10 29.11 -39.65 23.82
C LEU A 10 28.21 -38.45 24.15
N VAL A 11 28.81 -37.26 24.25
CA VAL A 11 28.08 -35.99 24.23
C VAL A 11 27.67 -35.73 22.78
N ALA A 12 26.42 -36.06 22.44
CA ALA A 12 25.81 -35.61 21.21
C ALA A 12 25.56 -34.10 21.32
N GLY A 13 26.46 -33.30 20.77
CA GLY A 13 26.22 -31.87 20.57
C GLY A 13 25.04 -31.70 19.61
N SER A 14 23.91 -31.25 20.11
CA SER A 14 22.84 -30.73 19.26
C SER A 14 23.42 -29.55 18.48
N ALA A 15 23.50 -29.69 17.15
CA ALA A 15 23.71 -28.54 16.29
C ALA A 15 22.51 -27.60 16.52
N GLY A 16 22.73 -26.54 17.30
CA GLY A 16 21.75 -25.48 17.44
C GLY A 16 21.44 -24.99 16.02
N THR A 17 20.16 -25.03 15.64
CA THR A 17 19.69 -24.33 14.44
C THR A 17 20.18 -22.90 14.57
N SER A 18 21.10 -22.48 13.69
CA SER A 18 21.55 -21.09 13.65
C SER A 18 20.33 -20.23 13.43
N VAL A 19 19.83 -19.60 14.48
CA VAL A 19 18.77 -18.61 14.38
C VAL A 19 19.34 -17.52 13.47
N ALA A 20 18.66 -17.22 12.37
CA ALA A 20 19.05 -16.11 11.52
C ALA A 20 19.07 -14.86 12.40
N SER A 21 20.19 -14.16 12.37
CA SER A 21 20.46 -12.99 13.19
C SER A 21 20.82 -11.87 12.23
N PRO A 22 20.72 -10.59 12.62
CA PRO A 22 21.23 -9.49 11.81
C PRO A 22 22.62 -9.82 11.23
N GLY A 23 22.72 -9.80 9.89
CA GLY A 23 23.94 -10.16 9.17
C GLY A 23 24.08 -11.62 8.73
N THR A 24 23.16 -12.53 9.09
CA THR A 24 23.15 -13.94 8.67
C THR A 24 21.79 -14.35 8.11
N GLY A 25 21.77 -15.31 7.18
CA GLY A 25 20.55 -15.77 6.51
C GLY A 25 20.12 -14.90 5.31
N PRO A 26 18.97 -15.24 4.68
CA PRO A 26 18.47 -14.52 3.51
C PRO A 26 18.11 -13.09 3.86
N THR A 27 18.41 -12.16 2.96
CA THR A 27 17.97 -10.77 3.10
C THR A 27 16.46 -10.67 2.96
N ALA A 28 15.82 -9.79 3.73
CA ALA A 28 14.38 -9.59 3.66
C ALA A 28 13.97 -8.13 3.48
N VAL A 29 12.91 -7.93 2.70
CA VAL A 29 12.11 -6.70 2.63
C VAL A 29 10.72 -6.98 3.19
N VAL A 30 10.21 -6.07 4.03
CA VAL A 30 8.93 -6.23 4.73
C VAL A 30 8.01 -5.05 4.44
N SER A 31 6.77 -5.30 4.02
CA SER A 31 5.69 -4.31 4.00
C SER A 31 4.91 -4.37 5.31
N MET A 32 4.66 -3.21 5.91
CA MET A 32 3.79 -3.01 7.07
C MET A 32 2.89 -1.81 6.80
N GLY A 33 1.66 -1.83 7.32
CA GLY A 33 0.72 -0.73 7.13
C GLY A 33 -0.69 -1.18 6.76
N ASP A 34 -1.36 -0.32 6.01
CA ASP A 34 -2.77 -0.45 5.62
C ASP A 34 -2.97 -1.10 4.22
N SER A 35 -4.14 -0.87 3.63
CA SER A 35 -4.58 -1.41 2.34
C SER A 35 -3.74 -0.92 1.15
N TYR A 36 -3.21 0.30 1.18
CA TYR A 36 -2.44 0.83 0.05
C TYR A 36 -1.14 0.07 -0.15
N ILE A 37 -0.54 -0.42 0.93
CA ILE A 37 0.70 -1.22 0.90
C ILE A 37 0.44 -2.73 1.03
N SER A 38 -0.74 -3.15 1.51
CA SER A 38 -1.13 -4.57 1.47
C SER A 38 -1.24 -5.07 0.02
N GLY A 39 -1.52 -4.19 -0.93
CA GLY A 39 -1.71 -4.54 -2.32
C GLY A 39 -3.18 -4.71 -2.70
N GLU A 40 -4.09 -4.16 -1.88
CA GLU A 40 -5.51 -4.15 -2.16
C GLU A 40 -5.80 -3.63 -3.57
N ALA A 41 -6.81 -4.21 -4.23
CA ALA A 41 -7.16 -4.00 -5.63
C ALA A 41 -6.11 -4.45 -6.66
N GLY A 42 -4.99 -5.05 -6.23
CA GLY A 42 -4.00 -5.68 -7.12
C GLY A 42 -4.59 -6.76 -8.03
N ARG A 43 -5.80 -7.23 -7.74
CA ARG A 43 -6.61 -8.12 -8.59
C ARG A 43 -7.01 -7.51 -9.95
N TRP A 44 -7.03 -6.18 -10.08
CA TRP A 44 -7.60 -5.51 -11.24
C TRP A 44 -6.54 -5.03 -12.24
N LYS A 45 -6.58 -5.50 -13.48
CA LYS A 45 -5.77 -5.00 -14.60
C LYS A 45 -6.47 -3.87 -15.34
N GLY A 46 -6.67 -2.75 -14.65
CA GLY A 46 -7.50 -1.63 -15.14
C GLY A 46 -8.98 -1.84 -14.85
N ASN A 47 -9.82 -0.94 -15.37
CA ASN A 47 -11.26 -0.94 -15.13
C ASN A 47 -12.04 -1.20 -16.42
N SER A 48 -13.08 -2.05 -16.39
CA SER A 48 -13.91 -2.36 -17.56
C SER A 48 -15.39 -2.27 -17.21
N LEU A 49 -16.20 -1.71 -18.10
CA LEU A 49 -17.66 -1.68 -17.95
C LEU A 49 -18.31 -3.06 -18.07
N THR A 50 -17.56 -4.08 -18.50
CA THR A 50 -18.07 -5.45 -18.58
C THR A 50 -18.10 -6.07 -17.19
N ASN A 51 -19.30 -6.37 -16.68
CA ASN A 51 -19.52 -6.98 -15.36
C ASN A 51 -19.47 -8.52 -15.35
N SER A 52 -19.42 -9.15 -16.53
CA SER A 52 -19.47 -10.61 -16.72
C SER A 52 -18.15 -11.20 -17.20
N GLY A 53 -18.03 -12.53 -17.10
CA GLY A 53 -16.83 -13.25 -17.56
C GLY A 53 -15.56 -12.75 -16.86
N ASN A 54 -14.47 -12.66 -17.61
CA ASN A 54 -13.20 -12.13 -17.09
C ASN A 54 -13.16 -10.59 -17.06
N ARG A 55 -14.30 -9.91 -17.28
CA ARG A 55 -14.42 -8.44 -17.27
C ARG A 55 -13.48 -7.77 -18.27
N THR A 56 -13.45 -8.32 -19.49
CA THR A 56 -12.51 -7.92 -20.56
C THR A 56 -11.04 -8.13 -20.19
N GLY A 57 -10.76 -9.13 -19.37
CA GLY A 57 -9.42 -9.48 -18.90
C GLY A 57 -8.90 -8.62 -17.75
N THR A 58 -9.74 -7.78 -17.14
CA THR A 58 -9.33 -6.98 -15.98
C THR A 58 -9.28 -7.80 -14.70
N ASP A 59 -10.14 -8.79 -14.52
CA ASP A 59 -10.23 -9.53 -13.26
C ASP A 59 -9.27 -10.72 -13.22
N ARG A 60 -8.16 -10.57 -12.48
CA ARG A 60 -7.15 -11.63 -12.29
C ARG A 60 -7.66 -12.80 -11.44
N ALA A 61 -8.77 -12.62 -10.71
CA ALA A 61 -9.41 -13.69 -9.94
C ALA A 61 -10.33 -14.56 -10.81
N TRP A 62 -10.61 -14.21 -12.06
CA TRP A 62 -11.51 -14.99 -12.90
C TRP A 62 -11.00 -16.43 -13.13
N VAL A 63 -11.91 -17.39 -13.04
CA VAL A 63 -11.62 -18.82 -13.28
C VAL A 63 -12.28 -19.28 -14.57
N SER A 64 -13.60 -19.21 -14.65
CA SER A 64 -14.40 -19.57 -15.82
C SER A 64 -15.84 -19.07 -15.61
N GLY A 65 -16.59 -18.81 -16.68
CA GLY A 65 -18.00 -18.38 -16.59
C GLY A 65 -18.16 -17.17 -15.64
N SER A 66 -18.95 -17.35 -14.58
CA SER A 66 -19.17 -16.35 -13.51
C SER A 66 -18.42 -16.68 -12.21
N THR A 67 -17.45 -17.59 -12.25
CA THR A 67 -16.67 -18.02 -11.08
C THR A 67 -15.39 -17.22 -10.95
N TYR A 68 -15.16 -16.72 -9.73
CA TYR A 68 -13.98 -15.94 -9.36
C TYR A 68 -13.36 -16.54 -8.10
N ASP A 69 -12.04 -16.56 -8.05
CA ASP A 69 -11.22 -17.02 -6.93
C ASP A 69 -10.20 -15.93 -6.56
N PRO A 70 -10.55 -15.02 -5.64
CA PRO A 70 -9.64 -13.97 -5.18
C PRO A 70 -8.39 -14.50 -4.49
N ALA A 71 -8.38 -15.76 -4.01
CA ALA A 71 -7.19 -16.36 -3.41
C ALA A 71 -6.04 -16.55 -4.43
N LYS A 72 -6.33 -16.55 -5.74
CA LYS A 72 -5.29 -16.47 -6.78
C LYS A 72 -4.43 -15.21 -6.70
N VAL A 73 -4.97 -14.13 -6.12
CA VAL A 73 -4.31 -12.84 -6.00
C VAL A 73 -3.87 -12.58 -4.57
N TYR A 74 -4.76 -12.82 -3.60
CA TYR A 74 -4.56 -12.46 -2.19
C TYR A 74 -4.15 -13.65 -1.31
N GLY A 75 -4.08 -14.86 -1.87
CA GLY A 75 -3.80 -16.08 -1.12
C GLY A 75 -4.81 -16.31 0.00
N ALA A 76 -4.32 -16.79 1.14
CA ALA A 76 -5.12 -17.04 2.34
C ALA A 76 -5.71 -15.76 2.98
N THR A 77 -5.33 -14.58 2.49
CA THR A 77 -5.78 -13.29 3.05
C THR A 77 -6.92 -12.65 2.25
N ALA A 78 -7.43 -13.34 1.23
CA ALA A 78 -8.58 -12.92 0.45
C ALA A 78 -9.82 -12.65 1.33
N GLY A 79 -10.40 -11.46 1.22
CA GLY A 79 -11.54 -11.03 2.05
C GLY A 79 -11.14 -10.64 3.48
N GLY A 80 -9.83 -10.57 3.75
CA GLY A 80 -9.24 -10.21 5.03
C GLY A 80 -8.25 -9.06 4.85
N CYS A 81 -6.96 -9.34 4.97
CA CYS A 81 -5.91 -8.33 4.82
C CYS A 81 -5.61 -7.97 3.35
N ASP A 82 -6.11 -8.76 2.39
CA ASP A 82 -5.98 -8.56 0.94
C ASP A 82 -4.54 -8.28 0.48
N ARG A 83 -3.65 -9.19 0.89
CA ARG A 83 -2.22 -9.14 0.58
C ARG A 83 -1.97 -9.64 -0.84
N SER A 84 -1.90 -8.74 -1.81
CA SER A 84 -1.73 -9.12 -3.22
C SER A 84 -0.35 -9.71 -3.51
N ASP A 85 -0.32 -10.69 -4.40
CA ASP A 85 0.88 -11.19 -5.08
C ASP A 85 1.66 -10.12 -5.87
N THR A 86 1.07 -8.95 -6.09
CA THR A 86 1.69 -7.78 -6.71
C THR A 86 1.91 -6.59 -5.80
N ALA A 87 1.59 -6.73 -4.50
CA ALA A 87 1.89 -5.71 -3.49
C ALA A 87 3.34 -5.23 -3.63
N GLU A 88 3.59 -3.97 -3.29
CA GLU A 88 4.85 -3.26 -3.54
C GLU A 88 6.11 -4.10 -3.32
N VAL A 89 6.27 -4.75 -2.17
CA VAL A 89 7.49 -5.54 -1.87
C VAL A 89 7.61 -6.82 -2.70
N LYS A 90 6.50 -7.34 -3.24
CA LYS A 90 6.48 -8.46 -4.17
C LYS A 90 6.83 -8.03 -5.60
N SER A 91 6.56 -6.77 -5.95
CA SER A 91 6.79 -6.22 -7.30
C SER A 91 8.03 -5.34 -7.43
N ALA A 92 8.70 -4.99 -6.32
CA ALA A 92 9.93 -4.20 -6.30
C ALA A 92 11.16 -4.87 -6.94
N GLY A 93 11.06 -6.15 -7.32
CA GLY A 93 12.15 -6.92 -7.89
C GLY A 93 13.15 -7.39 -6.83
N ALA A 94 14.39 -7.68 -7.25
CA ALA A 94 15.41 -8.32 -6.41
C ALA A 94 16.13 -7.33 -5.47
N ILE A 95 15.36 -6.60 -4.65
CA ILE A 95 15.93 -5.74 -3.58
C ILE A 95 16.28 -6.53 -2.30
N ALA A 96 15.76 -7.76 -2.18
CA ALA A 96 16.08 -8.73 -1.13
C ALA A 96 15.74 -10.15 -1.61
N ASP A 97 16.26 -11.17 -0.93
CA ASP A 97 15.99 -12.59 -1.24
C ASP A 97 14.56 -13.00 -0.90
N VAL A 98 14.00 -12.41 0.16
CA VAL A 98 12.66 -12.70 0.68
C VAL A 98 11.85 -11.41 0.76
N ALA A 99 10.63 -11.44 0.23
CA ALA A 99 9.64 -10.38 0.42
C ALA A 99 8.53 -10.87 1.35
N VAL A 100 8.27 -10.12 2.43
CA VAL A 100 7.22 -10.43 3.40
C VAL A 100 6.21 -9.28 3.41
N ASN A 101 4.92 -9.59 3.39
CA ASN A 101 3.87 -8.59 3.52
C ASN A 101 3.09 -8.87 4.81
N LEU A 102 3.22 -7.97 5.78
CA LEU A 102 2.50 -7.99 7.05
C LEU A 102 1.37 -6.95 7.09
N ALA A 103 1.33 -6.05 6.11
CA ALA A 103 0.30 -5.02 6.01
C ALA A 103 -1.10 -5.63 5.89
N CYS A 104 -2.10 -4.90 6.35
CA CYS A 104 -3.46 -5.41 6.38
C CYS A 104 -4.46 -4.32 5.98
N SER A 105 -5.28 -4.64 4.98
CA SER A 105 -6.39 -3.79 4.56
C SER A 105 -7.25 -3.31 5.74
N GLY A 106 -7.43 -2.00 5.86
CA GLY A 106 -8.21 -1.37 6.93
C GLY A 106 -7.46 -1.15 8.26
N ALA A 107 -6.17 -1.49 8.33
CA ALA A 107 -5.39 -1.25 9.54
C ALA A 107 -5.23 0.25 9.83
N ILE A 108 -5.29 0.60 11.11
CA ILE A 108 -4.84 1.90 11.66
C ILE A 108 -3.48 1.74 12.33
N SER A 109 -2.84 2.85 12.72
CA SER A 109 -1.52 2.83 13.36
C SER A 109 -1.43 1.94 14.61
N GLU A 110 -2.52 1.83 15.40
CA GLU A 110 -2.57 0.95 16.58
C GLU A 110 -2.41 -0.53 16.24
N ASN A 111 -2.77 -0.95 15.02
CA ASN A 111 -2.54 -2.32 14.57
C ASN A 111 -1.07 -2.58 14.20
N VAL A 112 -0.25 -1.53 14.11
CA VAL A 112 1.20 -1.65 13.90
C VAL A 112 1.97 -1.78 15.21
N PHE A 113 1.53 -1.15 16.31
CA PHE A 113 2.28 -1.15 17.58
C PHE A 113 2.45 -2.57 18.13
N ARG A 114 3.46 -2.82 18.97
CA ARG A 114 3.53 -4.10 19.70
C ARG A 114 2.35 -4.20 20.67
N ALA A 115 1.79 -5.38 20.86
CA ALA A 115 0.72 -5.61 21.84
C ALA A 115 1.13 -5.14 23.25
N SER A 116 2.40 -5.34 23.62
CA SER A 116 2.97 -4.92 24.90
C SER A 116 3.04 -3.40 25.09
N ASN A 117 2.80 -2.61 24.04
CA ASN A 117 2.78 -1.14 24.10
C ASN A 117 1.53 -0.53 23.44
N GLY A 118 0.38 -1.16 23.66
CA GLY A 118 -0.93 -0.68 23.22
C GLY A 118 -1.29 -1.04 21.78
N GLY A 119 -0.61 -2.02 21.18
CA GLY A 119 -1.00 -2.56 19.88
C GLY A 119 -2.22 -3.46 19.97
N VAL A 120 -3.06 -3.41 18.93
CA VAL A 120 -4.34 -4.15 18.89
C VAL A 120 -4.33 -5.16 17.74
N PRO A 121 -4.61 -6.45 18.00
CA PRO A 121 -4.80 -7.45 16.95
C PRO A 121 -5.87 -7.03 15.94
N PHE A 122 -5.72 -7.46 14.69
CA PHE A 122 -6.64 -7.05 13.64
C PHE A 122 -6.93 -8.20 12.67
N LYS A 123 -8.21 -8.37 12.31
CA LYS A 123 -8.69 -9.43 11.41
C LYS A 123 -8.17 -10.84 11.76
N GLY A 124 -8.06 -11.13 13.06
CA GLY A 124 -7.60 -12.43 13.57
C GLY A 124 -6.07 -12.60 13.62
N GLU A 125 -5.30 -11.56 13.28
CA GLU A 125 -3.84 -11.57 13.32
C GLU A 125 -3.30 -10.71 14.46
N ALA A 126 -2.12 -11.09 14.99
CA ALA A 126 -1.40 -10.29 15.97
C ALA A 126 -1.01 -8.91 15.38
N PRO A 127 -0.72 -7.89 16.23
CA PRO A 127 -0.22 -6.62 15.73
C PRO A 127 1.02 -6.78 14.84
N GLN A 128 1.16 -5.93 13.82
CA GLN A 128 2.16 -6.14 12.78
C GLN A 128 3.60 -6.09 13.32
N ALA A 129 3.88 -5.28 14.34
CA ALA A 129 5.19 -5.29 15.02
C ALA A 129 5.48 -6.64 15.69
N ASP A 130 4.49 -7.30 16.28
CA ASP A 130 4.69 -8.63 16.89
C ASP A 130 4.92 -9.69 15.82
N GLN A 131 4.25 -9.57 14.66
CA GLN A 131 4.55 -10.41 13.49
C GLN A 131 5.97 -10.16 12.94
N LEU A 132 6.42 -8.89 12.91
CA LEU A 132 7.77 -8.51 12.49
C LEU A 132 8.85 -9.16 13.35
N ALA A 133 8.61 -9.37 14.65
CA ALA A 133 9.56 -10.04 15.53
C ALA A 133 9.92 -11.45 15.01
N ALA A 134 8.93 -12.22 14.55
CA ALA A 134 9.14 -13.53 13.97
C ALA A 134 9.90 -13.47 12.63
N VAL A 135 9.60 -12.47 11.80
CA VAL A 135 10.32 -12.24 10.53
C VAL A 135 11.79 -11.87 10.80
N ALA A 136 12.03 -10.98 11.76
CA ALA A 136 13.36 -10.50 12.12
C ALA A 136 14.24 -11.63 12.68
N ALA A 137 13.67 -12.57 13.44
CA ALA A 137 14.36 -13.75 13.97
C ALA A 137 14.67 -14.82 12.91
N ALA A 138 14.04 -14.75 11.73
CA ALA A 138 14.19 -15.74 10.66
C ALA A 138 14.95 -15.23 9.44
N ASN A 139 15.28 -13.94 9.37
CA ASN A 139 15.86 -13.31 8.19
C ASN A 139 16.95 -12.30 8.58
N ASN A 140 17.60 -11.71 7.58
CA ASN A 140 18.42 -10.51 7.68
C ASN A 140 17.64 -9.33 7.06
N VAL A 141 16.71 -8.76 7.81
CA VAL A 141 15.83 -7.67 7.35
C VAL A 141 16.66 -6.46 6.95
N LYS A 142 16.48 -5.97 5.73
CA LYS A 142 17.20 -4.80 5.17
C LYS A 142 16.30 -3.59 4.97
N VAL A 143 15.03 -3.82 4.66
CA VAL A 143 14.08 -2.75 4.33
C VAL A 143 12.74 -3.07 4.98
N ILE A 144 12.17 -2.07 5.64
CA ILE A 144 10.78 -2.09 6.11
C ILE A 144 10.07 -0.91 5.45
N ALA A 145 9.15 -1.19 4.53
CA ALA A 145 8.28 -0.19 3.94
C ALA A 145 7.03 -0.04 4.81
N LEU A 146 6.69 1.21 5.15
CA LEU A 146 5.57 1.56 6.02
C LEU A 146 4.65 2.58 5.32
N SER A 147 3.37 2.23 5.18
CA SER A 147 2.29 3.14 4.76
C SER A 147 1.12 3.00 5.73
N ILE A 148 0.93 3.99 6.61
CA ILE A 148 -0.10 3.97 7.64
C ILE A 148 -0.52 5.41 7.99
N GLY A 149 -1.71 5.57 8.57
CA GLY A 149 -2.27 6.85 8.99
C GLY A 149 -3.47 7.32 8.16
N GLY A 150 -3.66 6.80 6.94
CA GLY A 150 -4.84 7.12 6.12
C GLY A 150 -6.16 6.72 6.79
N ASN A 151 -6.20 5.54 7.40
CA ASN A 151 -7.37 5.08 8.14
C ASN A 151 -7.53 5.80 9.49
N ASP A 152 -6.45 6.22 10.15
CA ASP A 152 -6.49 7.06 11.36
C ASP A 152 -7.18 8.41 11.07
N LEU A 153 -7.03 8.93 9.86
CA LEU A 153 -7.70 10.15 9.38
C LEU A 153 -9.17 9.92 8.96
N GLY A 154 -9.60 8.66 8.78
CA GLY A 154 -10.90 8.34 8.21
C GLY A 154 -10.98 8.58 6.70
N PHE A 155 -9.88 8.43 5.95
CA PHE A 155 -9.83 8.76 4.52
C PHE A 155 -10.86 8.01 3.66
N ALA A 156 -11.22 6.78 4.04
CA ALA A 156 -12.27 6.02 3.37
C ALA A 156 -13.66 6.68 3.52
N ASP A 157 -13.95 7.27 4.69
CA ASP A 157 -15.19 8.01 4.92
C ASP A 157 -15.20 9.32 4.12
N ILE A 158 -14.06 10.03 4.05
CA ILE A 158 -13.91 11.23 3.20
C ILE A 158 -14.27 10.90 1.73
N ILE A 159 -13.69 9.82 1.17
CA ILE A 159 -13.99 9.37 -0.20
C ILE A 159 -15.49 9.10 -0.37
N LYS A 160 -16.07 8.38 0.59
CA LYS A 160 -17.47 7.97 0.56
C LYS A 160 -18.40 9.19 0.63
N ASP A 161 -18.16 10.12 1.53
CA ASP A 161 -18.97 11.31 1.72
C ASP A 161 -18.92 12.20 0.47
N CYS A 162 -17.73 12.44 -0.08
CA CYS A 162 -17.59 13.18 -1.34
C CYS A 162 -18.30 12.50 -2.52
N ALA A 163 -18.25 11.16 -2.60
CA ALA A 163 -18.97 10.41 -3.63
C ALA A 163 -20.49 10.47 -3.42
N LEU A 164 -20.97 10.41 -2.18
CA LEU A 164 -22.39 10.51 -1.85
C LEU A 164 -22.94 11.92 -2.11
N ASP A 165 -22.17 12.97 -1.82
CA ASP A 165 -22.54 14.36 -2.09
C ASP A 165 -22.74 14.65 -3.57
N PHE A 166 -21.88 14.09 -4.42
CA PHE A 166 -22.08 14.11 -5.87
C PHE A 166 -23.39 13.43 -6.29
N VAL A 167 -23.73 12.31 -5.67
CA VAL A 167 -24.89 11.48 -6.07
C VAL A 167 -26.22 12.00 -5.54
N LEU A 168 -26.26 12.49 -4.30
CA LEU A 168 -27.51 12.75 -3.57
C LEU A 168 -27.82 14.22 -3.38
N TRP A 169 -26.79 15.05 -3.17
CA TRP A 169 -26.96 16.39 -2.59
C TRP A 169 -26.57 17.52 -3.53
N ASN A 170 -25.88 17.23 -4.65
CA ASN A 170 -25.36 18.22 -5.59
C ASN A 170 -24.55 19.32 -4.86
N SER A 171 -23.85 18.92 -3.79
CA SER A 171 -23.01 19.72 -2.91
C SER A 171 -21.54 19.33 -3.05
N TYR A 172 -20.66 20.18 -2.56
CA TYR A 172 -19.22 19.90 -2.46
C TYR A 172 -18.92 19.42 -1.03
N CYS A 173 -17.98 18.50 -0.88
CA CYS A 173 -17.57 17.97 0.43
C CYS A 173 -16.34 18.68 1.03
N TYR A 174 -15.53 19.35 0.19
CA TYR A 174 -14.16 19.76 0.54
C TYR A 174 -14.04 20.60 1.82
N ASP A 175 -15.01 21.48 2.12
CA ASP A 175 -14.96 22.37 3.27
C ASP A 175 -15.21 21.63 4.58
N ASP A 176 -16.27 20.84 4.64
CA ASP A 176 -16.58 20.01 5.82
C ASP A 176 -15.47 18.98 6.08
N GLN A 177 -14.96 18.35 5.02
CA GLN A 177 -13.93 17.31 5.13
C GLN A 177 -12.56 17.90 5.52
N GLN A 178 -12.19 19.09 5.04
CA GLN A 178 -10.93 19.74 5.44
C GLN A 178 -10.88 20.00 6.95
N SER A 179 -11.98 20.49 7.54
CA SER A 179 -12.03 20.73 8.99
C SER A 179 -11.82 19.43 9.78
N GLY A 180 -12.44 18.33 9.35
CA GLY A 180 -12.28 17.02 10.01
C GLY A 180 -10.86 16.46 9.89
N VAL A 181 -10.18 16.69 8.76
CA VAL A 181 -8.77 16.34 8.57
C VAL A 181 -7.89 17.16 9.50
N ASP A 182 -8.07 18.47 9.54
CA ASP A 182 -7.25 19.38 10.36
C ASP A 182 -7.35 19.05 11.86
N GLU A 183 -8.52 18.61 12.33
CA GLU A 183 -8.73 18.17 13.71
C GLU A 183 -7.96 16.88 14.05
N LYS A 184 -7.90 15.92 13.11
CA LYS A 184 -7.36 14.58 13.36
C LYS A 184 -5.88 14.44 13.02
N ILE A 185 -5.36 15.28 12.13
CA ILE A 185 -4.05 15.04 11.49
C ILE A 185 -2.89 15.04 12.48
N ASP A 186 -2.92 15.85 13.52
CA ASP A 186 -1.86 15.86 14.53
C ASP A 186 -1.80 14.53 15.30
N GLY A 187 -2.96 14.00 15.70
CA GLY A 187 -3.07 12.71 16.38
C GLY A 187 -2.64 11.54 15.47
N ALA A 188 -3.11 11.53 14.23
CA ALA A 188 -2.72 10.52 13.24
C ALA A 188 -1.18 10.51 13.03
N MET A 189 -0.56 11.68 12.88
CA MET A 189 0.90 11.76 12.68
C MET A 189 1.70 11.38 13.92
N ALA A 190 1.20 11.67 15.13
CA ALA A 190 1.80 11.18 16.35
C ALA A 190 1.78 9.65 16.40
N ASN A 191 0.67 9.04 16.00
CA ASN A 191 0.52 7.59 15.92
C ASN A 191 1.44 6.96 14.85
N VAL A 192 1.56 7.56 13.66
CA VAL A 192 2.55 7.13 12.64
C VAL A 192 3.97 7.18 13.22
N GLY A 193 4.31 8.26 13.92
CA GLY A 193 5.59 8.38 14.61
C GLY A 193 5.82 7.27 15.63
N LYS A 194 4.79 6.91 16.42
CA LYS A 194 4.83 5.79 17.35
C LYS A 194 5.00 4.45 16.61
N SER A 195 4.38 4.25 15.43
CA SER A 195 4.59 3.03 14.63
C SER A 195 6.05 2.84 14.26
N VAL A 196 6.75 3.92 13.89
CA VAL A 196 8.19 3.89 13.60
C VAL A 196 9.01 3.50 14.85
N ASP A 197 8.67 4.05 16.02
CA ASP A 197 9.34 3.71 17.29
C ASP A 197 9.12 2.25 17.67
N GLU A 198 7.91 1.73 17.47
CA GLU A 198 7.55 0.35 17.79
C GLU A 198 8.25 -0.65 16.87
N ILE A 199 8.37 -0.35 15.57
CA ILE A 199 9.19 -1.11 14.64
C ILE A 199 10.64 -1.15 15.11
N ARG A 200 11.23 0.00 15.48
CA ARG A 200 12.60 0.05 16.02
C ARG A 200 12.76 -0.79 17.28
N ALA A 201 11.80 -0.73 18.18
CA ALA A 201 11.86 -1.47 19.42
C ALA A 201 11.82 -2.99 19.19
N VAL A 202 10.99 -3.48 18.25
CA VAL A 202 11.01 -4.90 17.83
C VAL A 202 12.35 -5.28 17.23
N MET A 203 12.85 -4.48 16.29
CA MET A 203 14.09 -4.79 15.58
C MET A 203 15.28 -4.83 16.54
N ARG A 204 15.39 -3.88 17.48
CA ARG A 204 16.42 -3.89 18.54
C ARG A 204 16.29 -5.10 19.45
N ALA A 205 15.08 -5.48 19.84
CA ALA A 205 14.85 -6.70 20.63
C ALA A 205 15.27 -7.97 19.88
N ALA A 206 15.16 -7.98 18.55
CA ALA A 206 15.67 -9.03 17.68
C ALA A 206 17.19 -8.92 17.38
N GLY A 207 17.90 -7.98 18.01
CA GLY A 207 19.34 -7.80 17.89
C GLY A 207 19.82 -6.89 16.75
N TYR A 208 18.90 -6.24 16.02
CA TYR A 208 19.27 -5.35 14.92
C TYR A 208 19.69 -3.98 15.45
N GLY A 209 20.84 -3.49 14.98
CA GLY A 209 21.17 -2.08 15.12
C GLY A 209 20.35 -1.23 14.14
N ASP A 210 19.98 -0.01 14.53
CA ASP A 210 19.17 0.90 13.70
C ASP A 210 19.76 1.17 12.30
N SER A 211 21.08 1.06 12.13
CA SER A 211 21.77 1.23 10.86
C SER A 211 21.84 -0.04 9.99
N SER A 212 21.43 -1.20 10.52
CA SER A 212 21.51 -2.49 9.82
C SER A 212 20.34 -2.75 8.85
N TYR A 213 19.28 -1.95 8.99
CA TYR A 213 18.10 -1.92 8.14
C TYR A 213 17.66 -0.46 7.94
N ARG A 214 16.73 -0.23 7.02
CA ARG A 214 16.08 1.09 6.86
C ARG A 214 14.57 0.97 6.95
N ILE A 215 13.93 2.04 7.39
CA ILE A 215 12.48 2.22 7.29
C ILE A 215 12.21 3.21 6.16
N VAL A 216 11.34 2.86 5.23
CA VAL A 216 10.82 3.74 4.18
C VAL A 216 9.39 4.09 4.54
N LEU A 217 9.20 5.28 5.12
CA LEU A 217 7.87 5.82 5.38
C LEU A 217 7.31 6.45 4.10
N GLN A 218 6.11 6.04 3.71
CA GLN A 218 5.50 6.41 2.44
C GLN A 218 4.26 7.25 2.64
N SER A 219 4.05 8.21 1.74
CA SER A 219 2.73 8.84 1.58
C SER A 219 1.83 8.05 0.64
N TYR A 220 0.61 8.51 0.42
CA TYR A 220 -0.36 7.90 -0.48
C TYR A 220 -0.36 8.56 -1.86
N PRO A 221 -0.60 7.81 -2.95
CA PRO A 221 -0.91 8.40 -4.23
C PRO A 221 -2.33 8.97 -4.23
N SER A 222 -2.59 9.96 -5.09
CA SER A 222 -3.97 10.38 -5.31
C SER A 222 -4.62 9.59 -6.45
N PRO A 223 -5.81 8.99 -6.22
CA PRO A 223 -6.42 8.04 -7.17
C PRO A 223 -7.36 8.68 -8.20
N ILE A 224 -7.65 9.98 -8.07
CA ILE A 224 -8.50 10.78 -8.97
C ILE A 224 -7.72 11.94 -9.57
N PRO A 225 -7.97 12.38 -10.80
CA PRO A 225 -7.25 13.49 -11.42
C PRO A 225 -7.85 14.83 -10.95
N ARG A 226 -7.21 15.96 -11.30
CA ARG A 226 -7.87 17.27 -11.18
C ARG A 226 -9.13 17.34 -12.04
N GLY A 227 -10.04 18.26 -11.73
CA GLY A 227 -11.27 18.45 -12.49
C GLY A 227 -11.01 18.72 -13.97
N ALA A 228 -10.00 19.53 -14.29
CA ALA A 228 -9.58 19.83 -15.67
C ALA A 228 -8.98 18.62 -16.42
N GLU A 229 -8.51 17.62 -15.67
CA GLU A 229 -7.85 16.41 -16.18
C GLU A 229 -8.82 15.21 -16.26
N ASN A 230 -10.05 15.36 -15.78
CA ASN A 230 -11.07 14.33 -15.80
C ASN A 230 -11.68 14.18 -17.21
N ARG A 231 -11.76 12.93 -17.70
CA ARG A 231 -12.32 12.54 -19.00
C ARG A 231 -13.80 12.84 -19.12
N TYR A 232 -14.51 12.81 -17.99
CA TYR A 232 -15.96 12.97 -17.91
C TYR A 232 -16.32 14.34 -17.33
N THR A 233 -17.34 14.97 -17.91
CA THR A 233 -17.88 16.23 -17.37
C THR A 233 -18.54 15.98 -16.02
N GLN A 234 -18.61 17.02 -15.18
CA GLN A 234 -19.41 16.99 -13.94
C GLN A 234 -20.88 17.38 -14.19
N SER A 235 -21.23 17.83 -15.40
CA SER A 235 -22.57 18.34 -15.74
C SER A 235 -23.58 17.24 -16.10
N ASP A 236 -23.16 15.98 -16.07
CA ASP A 236 -24.00 14.82 -16.31
C ASP A 236 -23.57 13.63 -15.42
N TRP A 237 -24.23 12.48 -15.61
CA TRP A 237 -24.00 11.29 -14.80
C TRP A 237 -22.84 10.41 -15.29
N SER A 238 -22.04 10.84 -16.27
CA SER A 238 -20.97 10.02 -16.85
C SER A 238 -19.86 9.69 -15.85
N ARG A 239 -19.58 10.57 -14.88
CA ARG A 239 -18.65 10.30 -13.77
C ARG A 239 -19.08 9.12 -12.89
N LEU A 240 -20.37 8.97 -12.65
CA LEU A 240 -20.94 7.86 -11.88
C LEU A 240 -21.11 6.61 -12.76
N ASN A 241 -21.94 6.71 -13.79
CA ASN A 241 -22.46 5.56 -14.54
C ASN A 241 -21.45 4.91 -15.49
N THR A 242 -20.38 5.63 -15.82
CA THR A 242 -19.35 5.15 -16.75
C THR A 242 -17.97 5.25 -16.13
N GLY A 243 -17.65 6.36 -15.47
CA GLY A 243 -16.32 6.62 -14.95
C GLY A 243 -15.95 5.87 -13.67
N GLY A 244 -16.91 5.70 -12.75
CA GLY A 244 -16.63 5.27 -11.38
C GLY A 244 -15.78 6.30 -10.62
N CYS A 245 -15.99 7.59 -10.89
CA CYS A 245 -15.35 8.73 -10.22
C CYS A 245 -16.35 9.86 -9.94
N PRO A 246 -17.45 9.60 -9.20
CA PRO A 246 -18.50 10.58 -8.90
C PRO A 246 -17.99 11.68 -7.94
N PHE A 247 -17.13 12.56 -8.41
CA PHE A 247 -16.57 13.68 -7.64
C PHE A 247 -16.76 14.97 -8.42
N TRP A 248 -17.02 16.08 -7.72
CA TRP A 248 -17.01 17.40 -8.35
C TRP A 248 -15.58 17.83 -8.70
N ASN A 249 -15.46 18.75 -9.66
CA ASN A 249 -14.16 19.35 -10.01
C ASN A 249 -13.49 19.97 -8.79
N ARG A 250 -14.25 20.73 -7.99
CA ARG A 250 -13.71 21.40 -6.81
C ARG A 250 -13.20 20.42 -5.75
N ASP A 251 -13.92 19.34 -5.52
CA ASP A 251 -13.48 18.29 -4.58
C ASP A 251 -12.26 17.55 -5.12
N SER A 252 -12.22 17.29 -6.43
CA SER A 252 -11.06 16.67 -7.09
C SER A 252 -9.83 17.56 -7.02
N ASP A 253 -9.97 18.86 -7.27
CA ASP A 253 -8.89 19.84 -7.20
C ASP A 253 -8.40 19.99 -5.75
N TRP A 254 -9.31 20.07 -4.78
CA TRP A 254 -8.96 20.08 -3.35
C TRP A 254 -8.19 18.82 -2.94
N ALA A 255 -8.67 17.63 -3.32
CA ALA A 255 -8.01 16.38 -3.02
C ALA A 255 -6.58 16.35 -3.58
N ARG A 256 -6.38 16.85 -4.81
CA ARG A 256 -5.09 16.85 -5.50
C ARG A 256 -4.11 17.91 -5.07
N ASP A 257 -4.59 19.11 -4.84
CA ASP A 257 -3.73 20.28 -4.68
C ASP A 257 -3.60 20.72 -3.22
N SER A 258 -4.49 20.24 -2.34
CA SER A 258 -4.49 20.58 -0.91
C SER A 258 -4.37 19.35 -0.02
N LEU A 259 -5.34 18.44 -0.02
CA LEU A 259 -5.43 17.36 0.97
C LEU A 259 -4.25 16.38 0.89
N VAL A 260 -4.04 15.76 -0.28
CA VAL A 260 -2.95 14.78 -0.44
C VAL A 260 -1.58 15.45 -0.22
N PRO A 261 -1.31 16.67 -0.74
CA PRO A 261 -0.12 17.42 -0.39
C PRO A 261 0.08 17.69 1.10
N GLN A 262 -0.99 18.04 1.83
CA GLN A 262 -0.97 18.25 3.28
C GLN A 262 -0.54 16.97 4.00
N ILE A 263 -1.22 15.85 3.74
CA ILE A 263 -0.91 14.55 4.36
C ILE A 263 0.53 14.13 4.07
N ALA A 264 0.95 14.20 2.80
CA ALA A 264 2.32 13.83 2.41
C ALA A 264 3.37 14.75 3.06
N GLY A 265 3.11 16.05 3.18
CA GLY A 265 3.98 16.99 3.90
C GLY A 265 4.11 16.66 5.39
N ARG A 266 2.99 16.28 6.03
CA ARG A 266 2.98 15.87 7.44
C ARG A 266 3.73 14.56 7.67
N LEU A 267 3.55 13.56 6.81
CA LEU A 267 4.31 12.31 6.84
C LEU A 267 5.81 12.53 6.59
N LYS A 268 6.18 13.44 5.68
CA LYS A 268 7.59 13.86 5.50
C LYS A 268 8.17 14.43 6.78
N GLY A 269 7.41 15.25 7.50
CA GLY A 269 7.80 15.79 8.81
C GLY A 269 8.05 14.68 9.85
N VAL A 270 7.17 13.68 9.91
CA VAL A 270 7.36 12.50 10.77
C VAL A 270 8.63 11.74 10.38
N ALA A 271 8.85 11.48 9.09
CA ALA A 271 10.03 10.79 8.60
C ALA A 271 11.33 11.52 9.00
N ALA A 272 11.36 12.84 8.82
CA ALA A 272 12.49 13.68 9.20
C ALA A 272 12.73 13.65 10.73
N ALA A 273 11.67 13.83 11.53
CA ALA A 273 11.76 13.80 12.99
C ALA A 273 12.23 12.44 13.53
N LYS A 274 11.87 11.35 12.85
CA LYS A 274 12.30 9.99 13.20
C LYS A 274 13.62 9.59 12.55
N GLY A 275 14.17 10.37 11.62
CA GLY A 275 15.38 10.02 10.89
C GLY A 275 15.22 8.74 10.05
N VAL A 276 14.08 8.60 9.38
CA VAL A 276 13.81 7.49 8.45
C VAL A 276 13.66 8.01 7.02
N GLN A 277 13.76 7.12 6.04
CA GLN A 277 13.62 7.49 4.64
C GLN A 277 12.17 7.89 4.34
N PHE A 278 11.98 8.90 3.49
CA PHE A 278 10.65 9.29 3.02
C PHE A 278 10.48 9.05 1.51
N LEU A 279 9.38 8.41 1.14
CA LEU A 279 8.96 8.23 -0.25
C LEU A 279 7.58 8.87 -0.47
N ASP A 280 7.58 9.96 -1.21
CA ASP A 280 6.36 10.67 -1.59
C ASP A 280 5.77 10.04 -2.87
N LEU A 281 4.50 9.64 -2.79
CA LEU A 281 3.76 8.94 -3.83
C LEU A 281 2.65 9.81 -4.42
N ARG A 282 2.44 11.05 -3.94
CA ARG A 282 1.27 11.87 -4.31
C ARG A 282 1.05 12.00 -5.83
N ASP A 283 2.15 12.10 -6.57
CA ASP A 283 2.19 12.32 -8.02
C ASP A 283 2.40 11.03 -8.83
N MET A 284 2.58 9.86 -8.21
CA MET A 284 2.97 8.65 -8.95
C MET A 284 1.89 8.18 -9.92
N LEU A 285 0.63 8.55 -9.66
CA LEU A 285 -0.52 8.25 -10.51
C LEU A 285 -0.88 9.35 -11.50
N GLN A 286 -0.11 10.45 -11.63
CA GLN A 286 -0.45 11.56 -12.52
C GLN A 286 -0.76 11.10 -13.96
N GLY A 287 -1.97 11.39 -14.44
CA GLY A 287 -2.47 10.97 -15.76
C GLY A 287 -2.89 9.49 -15.85
N ARG A 288 -2.82 8.75 -14.75
CA ARG A 288 -3.16 7.31 -14.61
C ARG A 288 -4.31 7.06 -13.65
N GLU A 289 -4.86 8.11 -13.07
CA GLU A 289 -5.97 8.06 -12.14
C GLU A 289 -7.26 7.53 -12.78
N VAL A 290 -8.23 7.17 -11.93
CA VAL A 290 -9.57 6.83 -12.39
C VAL A 290 -10.16 8.05 -13.09
N CYS A 291 -10.66 7.86 -14.32
CA CYS A 291 -11.16 8.93 -15.18
C CYS A 291 -10.12 9.92 -15.71
N ALA A 292 -8.81 9.71 -15.56
CA ALA A 292 -7.84 10.61 -16.19
C ALA A 292 -7.98 10.62 -17.72
N LYS A 293 -7.92 11.80 -18.35
CA LYS A 293 -7.94 11.97 -19.82
C LYS A 293 -6.82 11.21 -20.54
N ALA A 294 -5.66 11.08 -19.88
CA ALA A 294 -4.47 10.41 -20.43
C ALA A 294 -4.50 8.88 -20.29
N SER A 295 -5.50 8.33 -19.57
CA SER A 295 -5.73 6.89 -19.45
C SER A 295 -7.05 6.48 -20.09
N LYS A 296 -7.30 5.17 -20.13
CA LYS A 296 -8.48 4.55 -20.73
C LYS A 296 -8.99 3.42 -19.84
N GLN A 297 -10.31 3.23 -19.88
CA GLN A 297 -10.93 1.98 -19.44
C GLN A 297 -10.62 0.87 -20.45
N VAL A 298 -10.58 -0.36 -19.94
CA VAL A 298 -10.34 -1.57 -20.72
C VAL A 298 -11.61 -1.95 -21.48
N SER A 299 -11.46 -2.23 -22.76
CA SER A 299 -12.52 -2.73 -23.64
C SER A 299 -11.93 -3.65 -24.70
N THR A 300 -12.77 -4.25 -25.55
CA THR A 300 -12.30 -5.09 -26.67
C THR A 300 -11.42 -4.32 -27.66
N SER A 301 -11.67 -3.01 -27.83
CA SER A 301 -10.88 -2.13 -28.71
C SER A 301 -9.72 -1.42 -28.01
N ALA A 302 -9.67 -1.49 -26.67
CA ALA A 302 -8.59 -0.96 -25.84
C ALA A 302 -8.22 -1.99 -24.76
N PRO A 303 -7.44 -3.03 -25.10
CA PRO A 303 -7.05 -4.07 -24.16
C PRO A 303 -6.26 -3.52 -22.96
N ALA A 304 -6.27 -4.27 -21.85
CA ALA A 304 -5.53 -3.92 -20.64
C ALA A 304 -4.04 -3.72 -20.93
N SER A 305 -3.50 -2.58 -20.51
CA SER A 305 -2.11 -2.19 -20.78
C SER A 305 -1.60 -1.24 -19.71
N ALA A 306 -0.44 -1.54 -19.15
CA ALA A 306 0.22 -0.66 -18.19
C ALA A 306 0.50 0.75 -18.76
N LYS A 307 0.58 0.88 -20.09
CA LYS A 307 0.87 2.16 -20.77
C LYS A 307 -0.35 3.05 -20.99
N THR A 308 -1.56 2.50 -20.93
CA THR A 308 -2.78 3.24 -21.32
C THR A 308 -3.94 3.05 -20.37
N SER A 309 -3.97 1.99 -19.57
CA SER A 309 -5.04 1.75 -18.61
C SER A 309 -4.92 2.68 -17.40
N GLU A 310 -6.03 2.88 -16.71
CA GLU A 310 -6.06 3.47 -15.37
C GLU A 310 -5.31 2.55 -14.39
N TRP A 311 -4.60 3.14 -13.42
CA TRP A 311 -3.74 2.46 -12.44
C TRP A 311 -4.36 2.44 -11.03
N ALA A 312 -5.51 3.09 -10.85
CA ALA A 312 -6.33 2.96 -9.64
C ALA A 312 -7.65 2.26 -9.96
N ARG A 313 -8.21 1.57 -8.97
CA ARG A 313 -9.52 0.93 -9.07
C ARG A 313 -10.59 1.99 -8.92
N TRP A 314 -11.57 2.02 -9.81
CA TRP A 314 -12.68 2.98 -9.72
C TRP A 314 -13.56 2.77 -8.48
N ILE A 315 -14.51 3.67 -8.23
CA ILE A 315 -15.59 3.42 -7.27
C ILE A 315 -16.54 2.41 -7.91
N ASP A 316 -16.64 1.25 -7.28
CA ASP A 316 -17.62 0.24 -7.68
C ASP A 316 -19.01 0.59 -7.13
N SER A 317 -19.81 1.30 -7.93
CA SER A 317 -21.16 1.76 -7.56
C SER A 317 -22.30 0.92 -8.15
N SER A 318 -22.00 -0.15 -8.91
CA SER A 318 -23.04 -1.00 -9.54
C SER A 318 -22.56 -2.42 -9.84
N GLU A 319 -23.28 -3.42 -9.31
CA GLU A 319 -23.20 -4.84 -9.71
C GLU A 319 -21.84 -5.54 -9.46
N THR A 320 -21.17 -5.08 -8.39
CA THR A 320 -20.02 -5.67 -7.67
C THR A 320 -19.02 -6.39 -8.57
N GLN A 321 -18.37 -5.61 -9.43
CA GLN A 321 -17.06 -6.00 -9.94
C GLN A 321 -16.04 -6.00 -8.80
N GLY A 322 -16.16 -6.98 -7.88
CA GLY A 322 -15.40 -7.10 -6.65
C GLY A 322 -16.02 -6.41 -5.43
N PRO A 323 -15.35 -6.52 -4.27
CA PRO A 323 -15.71 -5.76 -3.09
C PRO A 323 -15.54 -4.25 -3.30
N VAL A 324 -16.47 -3.46 -2.79
CA VAL A 324 -16.40 -1.98 -2.80
C VAL A 324 -15.15 -1.46 -2.10
N GLN A 325 -14.64 -2.21 -1.11
CA GLN A 325 -13.44 -1.86 -0.37
C GLN A 325 -12.22 -1.64 -1.28
N GLU A 326 -12.06 -2.44 -2.35
CA GLU A 326 -10.98 -2.28 -3.33
C GLU A 326 -11.01 -0.93 -4.09
N SER A 327 -12.08 -0.14 -3.98
CA SER A 327 -12.22 1.15 -4.67
C SER A 327 -11.11 2.14 -4.28
N MET A 328 -10.68 2.95 -5.25
CA MET A 328 -9.66 4.01 -5.10
C MET A 328 -8.25 3.53 -4.72
N HIS A 329 -8.00 2.23 -4.60
CA HIS A 329 -6.66 1.69 -4.36
C HIS A 329 -5.86 1.54 -5.67
N PRO A 330 -4.51 1.53 -5.62
CA PRO A 330 -3.70 1.16 -6.76
C PRO A 330 -4.05 -0.26 -7.23
N ASN A 331 -4.44 -0.39 -8.49
CA ASN A 331 -4.75 -1.67 -9.10
C ASN A 331 -3.47 -2.42 -9.51
N TYR A 332 -3.55 -3.55 -10.20
CA TYR A 332 -2.37 -4.32 -10.65
C TYR A 332 -1.25 -3.45 -11.23
N PHE A 333 -1.56 -2.51 -12.14
CA PHE A 333 -0.55 -1.66 -12.75
C PHE A 333 -0.01 -0.61 -11.77
N GLY A 334 -0.88 -0.05 -10.93
CA GLY A 334 -0.48 0.85 -9.84
C GLY A 334 0.46 0.16 -8.86
N GLN A 335 0.14 -1.06 -8.43
CA GLN A 335 0.97 -1.85 -7.52
C GLN A 335 2.37 -2.12 -8.08
N LEU A 336 2.48 -2.47 -9.37
CA LEU A 336 3.78 -2.59 -10.06
C LEU A 336 4.57 -1.27 -10.07
N ALA A 337 3.89 -0.14 -10.25
CA ALA A 337 4.51 1.18 -10.22
C ALA A 337 4.99 1.56 -8.81
N VAL A 338 4.20 1.29 -7.77
CA VAL A 338 4.64 1.48 -6.37
C VAL A 338 5.86 0.59 -6.07
N GLY A 339 5.86 -0.68 -6.50
CA GLY A 339 7.02 -1.57 -6.38
C GLY A 339 8.28 -0.98 -7.01
N ARG A 340 8.17 -0.41 -8.22
CA ARG A 340 9.30 0.29 -8.85
C ARG A 340 9.74 1.51 -8.04
N CYS A 341 8.82 2.30 -7.50
CA CYS A 341 9.14 3.44 -6.64
C CYS A 341 9.93 3.01 -5.40
N LEU A 342 9.54 1.91 -4.74
CA LEU A 342 10.30 1.36 -3.63
C LEU A 342 11.71 0.96 -4.04
N ALA A 343 11.85 0.24 -5.16
CA ALA A 343 13.16 -0.20 -5.64
C ALA A 343 14.10 0.99 -5.91
N LEU A 344 13.57 2.06 -6.51
CA LEU A 344 14.32 3.29 -6.73
C LEU A 344 14.68 3.98 -5.41
N ALA A 345 13.77 4.01 -4.45
CA ALA A 345 14.00 4.62 -3.13
C ALA A 345 15.07 3.85 -2.36
N VAL A 346 15.04 2.52 -2.36
CA VAL A 346 16.05 1.67 -1.70
C VAL A 346 17.46 1.87 -2.31
N ALA A 347 17.55 2.27 -3.58
CA ALA A 347 18.81 2.64 -4.22
C ALA A 347 19.34 4.03 -3.80
N GLN A 348 18.54 4.85 -3.11
CA GLN A 348 18.96 6.13 -2.53
C GLN A 348 19.53 5.97 -1.12
N PRO A 349 20.23 7.00 -0.58
CA PRO A 349 20.63 7.02 0.83
C PRO A 349 19.44 6.80 1.78
N ALA A 350 19.67 6.06 2.87
CA ALA A 350 18.61 5.64 3.81
C ALA A 350 17.96 6.79 4.61
N ASN A 351 18.48 8.02 4.49
CA ASN A 351 17.93 9.24 5.08
C ASN A 351 17.37 10.21 4.01
N SER A 352 17.26 9.77 2.76
CA SER A 352 16.75 10.60 1.66
C SER A 352 15.23 10.82 1.75
N ALA A 353 14.78 11.91 1.13
CA ALA A 353 13.37 12.18 0.89
C ALA A 353 13.17 12.42 -0.61
N SER A 354 12.41 11.55 -1.28
CA SER A 354 12.20 11.60 -2.72
C SER A 354 10.72 11.50 -3.07
N SER A 355 10.30 12.18 -4.14
CA SER A 355 8.99 11.98 -4.78
C SER A 355 9.11 11.08 -5.99
N CYS A 356 8.27 10.05 -6.04
CA CYS A 356 8.16 9.17 -7.19
C CYS A 356 7.11 9.68 -8.18
N LYS A 357 7.46 9.70 -9.46
CA LYS A 357 6.62 10.17 -10.55
C LYS A 357 6.64 9.17 -11.69
N ASN A 358 5.58 9.15 -12.49
CA ASN A 358 5.53 8.37 -13.71
C ASN A 358 5.97 9.18 -14.93
N THR A 359 6.38 8.48 -15.98
CA THR A 359 6.54 9.05 -17.32
C THR A 359 5.26 8.84 -18.11
N ALA A 360 4.70 9.91 -18.69
CA ALA A 360 3.48 9.83 -19.48
C ALA A 360 3.60 8.78 -20.61
N GLY A 361 2.60 7.91 -20.73
CA GLY A 361 2.59 6.85 -21.74
C GLY A 361 3.51 5.65 -21.46
N ALA A 362 4.33 5.68 -20.40
CA ALA A 362 5.16 4.56 -19.99
C ALA A 362 4.42 3.60 -19.03
N ASP A 363 4.95 2.39 -18.89
CA ASP A 363 4.57 1.45 -17.85
C ASP A 363 5.39 1.69 -16.56
N GLN A 364 5.36 0.75 -15.61
CA GLN A 364 6.09 0.87 -14.34
C GLN A 364 7.61 1.05 -14.52
N THR A 365 8.21 0.67 -15.65
CA THR A 365 9.64 0.88 -15.88
C THR A 365 9.99 2.36 -16.05
N GLY A 366 9.00 3.19 -16.42
CA GLY A 366 9.11 4.63 -16.57
C GLY A 366 8.90 5.43 -15.28
N MET A 367 8.83 4.78 -14.11
CA MET A 367 8.85 5.50 -12.84
C MET A 367 10.24 6.09 -12.57
N PHE A 368 10.29 7.29 -11.99
CA PHE A 368 11.53 7.97 -11.63
C PHE A 368 11.37 8.77 -10.33
N LEU A 369 12.50 9.08 -9.68
CA LEU A 369 12.53 9.89 -8.48
C LEU A 369 12.94 11.33 -8.77
N THR A 370 12.38 12.24 -7.98
CA THR A 370 12.77 13.65 -7.87
C THR A 370 12.96 13.98 -6.39
N PRO A 371 13.69 15.05 -6.02
CA PRO A 371 13.72 15.50 -4.63
C PRO A 371 12.32 15.79 -4.10
N ALA A 372 12.01 15.36 -2.88
CA ALA A 372 10.71 15.65 -2.28
C ALA A 372 10.56 17.15 -1.94
N PRO A 373 9.44 17.82 -2.30
CA PRO A 373 9.19 19.24 -2.06
C PRO A 373 9.37 19.68 -0.62
#